data_AF-A0A9X7Z7N0-F1
#
_entry.id   AF-A0A9X7Z7N0-F1
#
_cell.length_a   1.000
_cell.length_b   1.000
_cell.length_c   1.000
_cell.angle_alpha   90.00
_cell.angle_beta   90.00
_cell.angle_gamma   90.00
#
_symmetry.space_group_name_H-M   'P 1'
#
loop_
_entity.id
_entity.type
_entity.pdbx_description
1 polymer ?
#
loop_
_entity_poly.entity_id
_entity_poly.type
_entity_poly.pdbx_seq_one_letter_code
_entity_poly.pdbx_strand_id
1 'polypeptide(L)'
;MAEVTLLNTSDNIKLARQVRDLNQKKDASVEVRFSVDYREIHFSGEIIYLPQEVTLLKEFTIVEGELVTLRGESCILDRNRAKTVNVHLDSELVAEINAIRDYIALNKNRAKNITSGEGTQHEILLEMLRRGIDKMKDDLGLE
;
A
#
# COMPACT_ATOMS: atom_id res chain seq x y z
N MET A 1 4.78 9.53 -23.06
CA MET A 1 4.22 8.15 -22.99
C MET A 1 5.33 7.25 -22.47
N ALA A 2 5.06 6.16 -21.74
CA ALA A 2 6.16 5.26 -21.36
C ALA A 2 6.65 4.48 -22.59
N GLU A 3 7.97 4.39 -22.76
CA GLU A 3 8.61 3.63 -23.82
C GLU A 3 9.81 2.84 -23.28
N VAL A 4 9.84 1.54 -23.59
CA VAL A 4 10.99 0.69 -23.31
C VAL A 4 11.39 -0.15 -24.50
N THR A 5 12.68 -0.44 -24.57
CA THR A 5 13.27 -1.26 -25.63
C THR A 5 14.03 -2.45 -25.06
N LEU A 6 14.11 -3.49 -25.89
CA LEU A 6 14.73 -4.76 -25.58
C LEU A 6 15.46 -5.25 -26.85
N LEU A 7 16.65 -5.83 -26.72
CA LEU A 7 17.33 -6.46 -27.86
C LEU A 7 16.53 -7.67 -28.35
N ASN A 8 16.43 -7.87 -29.66
CA ASN A 8 15.72 -8.97 -30.29
C ASN A 8 16.56 -10.26 -30.25
N THR A 9 16.70 -10.84 -29.06
CA THR A 9 17.30 -12.16 -28.84
C THR A 9 16.20 -13.21 -28.57
N SER A 10 16.51 -14.50 -28.73
CA SER A 10 15.55 -15.59 -28.48
C SER A 10 14.94 -15.55 -27.07
N ASP A 11 15.74 -15.21 -26.07
CA ASP A 11 15.27 -15.12 -24.69
C ASP A 11 14.43 -13.87 -24.48
N ASN A 12 14.84 -12.75 -25.07
CA ASN A 12 14.12 -11.49 -25.02
C ASN A 12 12.77 -11.55 -25.76
N ILE A 13 12.63 -12.37 -26.81
CA ILE A 13 11.32 -12.65 -27.44
C ILE A 13 10.37 -13.36 -26.46
N LYS A 14 10.86 -14.26 -25.62
CA LYS A 14 10.02 -14.92 -24.59
C LYS A 14 9.59 -13.91 -23.54
N LEU A 15 10.50 -13.03 -23.11
CA LEU A 15 10.19 -11.94 -22.20
C LEU A 15 9.16 -10.97 -22.78
N ALA A 16 9.31 -10.61 -24.05
CA ALA A 16 8.35 -9.78 -24.77
C ALA A 16 6.94 -10.37 -24.74
N ARG A 17 6.82 -11.70 -24.92
CA ARG A 17 5.54 -12.41 -24.79
C ARG A 17 4.99 -12.35 -23.37
N GLN A 18 5.83 -12.57 -22.35
CA GLN A 18 5.41 -12.47 -20.95
C GLN A 18 4.92 -11.07 -20.59
N VAL A 19 5.63 -10.02 -21.03
CA VAL A 19 5.22 -8.63 -20.86
C VAL A 19 3.87 -8.40 -21.52
N ARG A 20 3.71 -8.78 -22.79
CA ARG A 20 2.44 -8.62 -23.50
C ARG A 20 1.28 -9.34 -22.80
N ASP A 21 1.47 -10.60 -22.42
CA ASP A 21 0.43 -11.42 -21.79
C ASP A 21 0.07 -10.90 -20.40
N LEU A 22 1.04 -10.36 -19.65
CA LEU A 22 0.81 -9.71 -18.36
C LEU A 22 -0.01 -8.43 -18.52
N ASN A 23 0.35 -7.57 -19.46
CA ASN A 23 -0.35 -6.32 -19.72
C ASN A 23 -1.77 -6.58 -20.26
N GLN A 24 -1.95 -7.60 -21.10
CA GLN A 24 -3.28 -8.04 -21.56
C GLN A 24 -4.16 -8.53 -20.40
N LYS A 25 -3.61 -9.31 -19.46
CA LYS A 25 -4.33 -9.74 -18.25
C LYS A 25 -4.73 -8.58 -17.33
N LYS A 26 -3.97 -7.49 -17.37
CA LYS A 26 -4.15 -6.29 -16.54
C LYS A 26 -4.97 -5.20 -17.25
N ASP A 27 -5.48 -5.49 -18.45
CA ASP A 27 -6.22 -4.55 -19.30
C ASP A 27 -5.42 -3.26 -19.60
N ALA A 28 -4.09 -3.39 -19.68
CA ALA A 28 -3.19 -2.30 -20.03
C ALA A 28 -2.94 -2.29 -21.54
N SER A 29 -3.25 -1.17 -22.19
CA SER A 29 -2.99 -0.97 -23.61
C SER A 29 -1.50 -0.72 -23.85
N VAL A 30 -0.78 -1.77 -24.23
CA VAL A 30 0.63 -1.73 -24.62
C VAL A 30 0.76 -2.10 -26.09
N GLU A 31 1.37 -1.22 -26.86
CA GLU A 31 1.71 -1.46 -28.25
C GLU A 31 3.12 -2.07 -28.33
N VAL A 32 3.30 -3.08 -29.18
CA VAL A 32 4.58 -3.76 -29.41
C VAL A 32 4.98 -3.56 -30.86
N ARG A 33 6.18 -3.01 -31.09
CA ARG A 33 6.75 -2.79 -32.42
C ARG A 33 8.16 -3.36 -32.49
N PHE A 34 8.61 -3.66 -33.71
CA PHE A 34 10.00 -4.02 -33.95
C PHE A 34 10.70 -2.84 -34.62
N SER A 35 11.98 -2.63 -34.30
CA SER A 35 12.83 -1.70 -35.04
C SER A 35 12.88 -2.09 -36.52
N VAL A 36 13.17 -1.12 -37.40
CA VAL A 36 13.29 -1.34 -38.85
C VAL A 36 14.30 -2.45 -39.19
N ASP A 37 15.37 -2.54 -38.40
CA ASP A 37 16.43 -3.54 -38.57
C ASP A 37 16.15 -4.86 -37.85
N TYR A 38 14.97 -5.02 -37.22
CA TYR A 38 14.59 -6.15 -36.39
C TYR A 38 15.60 -6.48 -35.26
N ARG A 39 16.38 -5.50 -34.82
CA ARG A 39 17.36 -5.65 -33.74
C ARG A 39 16.77 -5.39 -32.37
N GLU A 40 15.69 -4.61 -32.31
CA GLU A 40 15.08 -4.18 -31.07
C GLU A 40 13.56 -4.38 -31.10
N ILE A 41 13.02 -4.65 -29.93
CA ILE A 41 11.59 -4.75 -29.64
C ILE A 41 11.23 -3.55 -28.79
N HIS A 42 10.28 -2.74 -29.26
CA HIS A 42 9.79 -1.53 -28.61
C HIS A 42 8.43 -1.81 -27.98
N PHE A 43 8.25 -1.34 -26.76
CA PHE A 43 6.98 -1.34 -26.06
C PHE A 43 6.60 0.10 -25.75
N SER A 44 5.39 0.49 -26.10
CA SER A 44 4.87 1.82 -25.83
C SER A 44 3.48 1.75 -25.22
N GLY A 45 3.22 2.59 -24.22
CA GLY A 45 1.93 2.63 -23.55
C GLY A 45 1.88 3.65 -22.42
N GLU A 46 0.71 3.85 -21.83
CA GLU A 46 0.58 4.73 -20.65
C GLU A 46 1.21 4.11 -19.39
N ILE A 47 1.05 2.79 -19.25
CA ILE A 47 1.57 1.97 -18.16
C ILE A 47 2.06 0.66 -18.77
N ILE A 48 3.31 0.29 -18.50
CA ILE A 48 3.89 -0.97 -18.97
C ILE A 48 4.24 -1.82 -17.74
N TYR A 49 3.48 -2.87 -17.49
CA TYR A 49 3.74 -3.83 -16.42
C TYR A 49 4.88 -4.77 -16.80
N LEU A 50 5.79 -5.02 -15.86
CA LEU A 50 6.94 -5.89 -16.03
C LEU A 50 6.85 -7.12 -15.11
N PRO A 51 7.26 -8.32 -15.57
CA PRO A 51 7.40 -9.48 -14.70
C PRO A 51 8.44 -9.20 -13.60
N GLN A 52 8.12 -9.61 -12.36
CA GLN A 52 8.83 -9.24 -11.11
C GLN A 52 10.29 -9.73 -10.98
N GLU A 53 10.83 -10.46 -11.95
CA GLU A 53 12.19 -10.98 -11.84
C GLU A 53 13.19 -9.84 -12.06
N VAL A 54 13.88 -9.45 -10.97
CA VAL A 54 14.87 -8.37 -10.92
C VAL A 54 15.98 -8.53 -11.98
N THR A 55 16.24 -9.75 -12.43
CA THR A 55 17.18 -10.07 -13.51
C THR A 55 16.71 -9.56 -14.88
N LEU A 56 15.39 -9.55 -15.12
CA LEU A 56 14.80 -9.13 -16.38
C LEU A 56 14.92 -7.62 -16.59
N LEU A 57 14.90 -6.83 -15.50
CA LEU A 57 15.06 -5.38 -15.55
C LEU A 57 16.40 -4.93 -16.14
N LYS A 58 17.43 -5.79 -16.17
CA LYS A 58 18.71 -5.47 -16.79
C LYS A 58 18.67 -5.52 -18.32
N GLU A 59 17.74 -6.28 -18.89
CA GLU A 59 17.60 -6.40 -20.35
C GLU A 59 16.81 -5.23 -20.95
N PHE A 60 15.95 -4.59 -20.15
CA PHE A 60 15.15 -3.45 -20.60
C PHE A 60 15.97 -2.17 -20.58
N THR A 61 15.98 -1.48 -21.72
CA THR A 61 16.44 -0.10 -21.82
C THR A 61 15.23 0.82 -21.74
N ILE A 62 15.18 1.68 -20.71
CA ILE A 62 14.10 2.65 -20.56
C ILE A 62 14.40 3.85 -21.45
N VAL A 63 13.59 4.06 -22.48
CA VAL A 63 13.71 5.19 -23.41
C VAL A 63 12.96 6.40 -22.84
N GLU A 64 11.73 6.18 -22.37
CA GLU A 64 10.89 7.22 -21.77
C GLU A 64 10.06 6.66 -20.62
N GLY A 65 9.98 7.40 -19.51
CA GLY A 65 9.23 7.00 -18.31
C GLY A 65 10.09 6.75 -17.08
N GLU A 66 9.46 6.24 -16.02
CA GLU A 66 10.09 5.93 -14.75
C GLU A 66 9.64 4.56 -14.24
N LEU A 67 10.59 3.76 -13.75
CA LEU A 67 10.33 2.48 -13.11
C LEU A 67 9.75 2.72 -11.72
N VAL A 68 8.50 2.29 -11.50
CA VAL A 68 7.78 2.45 -10.24
C VAL A 68 7.21 1.10 -9.81
N THR A 69 7.13 0.86 -8.50
CA THR A 69 6.42 -0.29 -7.96
C THR A 69 4.99 0.12 -7.59
N LEU A 70 3.99 -0.34 -8.34
CA LEU A 70 2.58 -0.12 -8.05
C LEU A 70 1.94 -1.41 -7.52
N ARG A 71 1.36 -1.34 -6.32
CA ARG A 71 0.66 -2.47 -5.66
C ARG A 71 1.51 -3.76 -5.58
N GLY A 72 2.83 -3.60 -5.44
CA GLY A 72 3.80 -4.69 -5.39
C GLY A 72 4.32 -5.14 -6.75
N GLU A 73 3.80 -4.63 -7.86
CA GLU A 73 4.24 -4.99 -9.21
C GLU A 73 5.16 -3.92 -9.80
N SER A 74 6.22 -4.35 -10.50
CA SER A 74 7.10 -3.43 -11.22
C SER A 74 6.41 -2.95 -12.51
N CYS A 75 6.38 -1.64 -12.72
CA CYS A 75 5.78 -1.03 -13.89
C CYS A 75 6.56 0.20 -14.33
N ILE A 76 6.41 0.57 -15.60
CA ILE A 76 6.99 1.80 -16.16
C ILE A 76 5.85 2.75 -16.49
N LEU A 77 5.94 3.94 -15.92
CA LEU A 77 4.95 5.00 -16.07
C LEU A 77 5.52 6.14 -16.88
N ASP A 78 4.66 6.84 -17.62
CA ASP A 78 5.02 8.10 -18.25
C ASP A 78 5.58 9.09 -17.20
N ARG A 79 6.74 9.68 -17.48
CA ARG A 79 7.42 10.64 -16.61
C ARG A 79 6.53 11.85 -16.27
N ASN A 80 5.58 12.22 -17.14
CA ASN A 80 4.60 13.28 -16.85
C ASN A 80 3.46 12.84 -15.91
N ARG A 81 3.15 11.55 -15.83
CA ARG A 81 2.20 10.98 -14.84
C ARG A 81 2.88 10.64 -13.51
N ALA A 82 4.21 10.53 -13.48
CA ALA A 82 4.99 10.41 -12.25
C ALA A 82 5.07 11.72 -11.45
N LYS A 83 4.42 12.82 -11.89
CA LYS A 83 4.15 13.97 -11.03
C LYS A 83 3.29 13.52 -9.86
N THR A 84 3.83 13.61 -8.65
CA THR A 84 3.10 13.46 -7.40
C THR A 84 1.82 14.30 -7.47
N VAL A 85 0.68 13.67 -7.69
CA VAL A 85 -0.61 14.36 -7.62
C VAL A 85 -0.83 14.65 -6.15
N ASN A 86 -0.64 15.91 -5.75
CA ASN A 86 -1.12 16.39 -4.45
C ASN A 86 -2.64 16.35 -4.49
N VAL A 87 -3.20 15.20 -4.14
CA VAL A 87 -4.65 15.04 -3.91
C VAL A 87 -4.97 15.89 -2.69
N HIS A 88 -5.46 17.10 -2.94
CA HIS A 88 -6.12 17.88 -1.91
C HIS A 88 -7.42 17.14 -1.64
N LEU A 89 -7.51 16.45 -0.51
CA LEU A 89 -8.78 15.87 -0.10
C LEU A 89 -9.77 17.01 0.10
N ASP A 90 -10.93 16.87 -0.53
CA ASP A 90 -12.04 17.80 -0.34
C ASP A 90 -12.39 17.90 1.15
N SER A 91 -12.79 19.08 1.61
CA SER A 91 -13.03 19.32 3.04
C SER A 91 -14.10 18.40 3.65
N GLU A 92 -15.07 17.98 2.82
CA GLU A 92 -16.08 16.98 3.19
C GLU A 92 -15.48 15.59 3.41
N LEU A 93 -14.54 15.17 2.56
CA LEU A 93 -13.87 13.87 2.64
C LEU A 93 -12.91 13.80 3.83
N VAL A 94 -12.26 14.93 4.17
CA VAL A 94 -11.48 15.07 5.41
C VAL A 94 -12.39 14.96 6.63
N ALA A 95 -13.57 15.58 6.60
CA ALA A 95 -14.55 15.49 7.68
C ALA A 95 -15.07 14.06 7.88
N GLU A 96 -15.36 13.33 6.80
CA GLU A 96 -15.75 11.92 6.87
C GLU A 96 -14.63 11.03 7.41
N ILE A 97 -13.39 11.22 6.95
CA ILE A 97 -12.23 10.45 7.47
C ILE A 97 -12.02 10.74 8.96
N ASN A 98 -12.18 11.99 9.39
CA ASN A 98 -12.09 12.34 10.80
C ASN A 98 -13.25 11.73 11.61
N ALA A 99 -14.49 11.74 11.09
CA ALA A 99 -15.60 11.06 11.73
C ALA A 99 -15.39 9.53 11.84
N ILE A 100 -14.80 8.90 10.82
CA ILE A 100 -14.42 7.48 10.85
C ILE A 100 -13.30 7.24 11.86
N ARG A 101 -12.27 8.12 11.91
CA ARG A 101 -11.19 8.04 12.90
C ARG A 101 -11.72 8.22 14.31
N ASP A 102 -12.63 9.15 14.53
CA ASP A 102 -13.27 9.42 15.82
C ASP A 102 -14.18 8.25 16.21
N TYR A 103 -14.93 7.67 15.28
CA TYR A 103 -15.72 6.46 15.52
C TYR A 103 -14.83 5.26 15.86
N ILE A 104 -13.70 5.07 15.17
CA ILE A 104 -12.73 4.02 15.45
C ILE A 104 -11.99 4.30 16.75
N ALA A 105 -11.66 5.55 17.07
CA ALA A 105 -11.02 5.93 18.33
C ALA A 105 -11.99 5.78 19.49
N LEU A 106 -13.25 6.17 19.32
CA LEU A 106 -14.33 5.94 20.29
C LEU A 106 -14.59 4.46 20.45
N ASN A 107 -14.58 3.65 19.39
CA ASN A 107 -14.77 2.19 19.49
C ASN A 107 -13.53 1.42 19.91
N LYS A 108 -12.31 1.90 19.65
CA LYS A 108 -11.07 1.40 20.26
C LYS A 108 -10.98 1.82 21.70
N ASN A 109 -11.44 3.01 22.06
CA ASN A 109 -11.64 3.43 23.43
C ASN A 109 -12.85 2.75 24.04
N ARG A 110 -13.80 2.21 23.27
CA ARG A 110 -14.87 1.33 23.77
C ARG A 110 -14.37 -0.10 23.91
N ALA A 111 -13.42 -0.56 23.08
CA ALA A 111 -12.69 -1.81 23.30
C ALA A 111 -11.71 -1.68 24.48
N LYS A 112 -11.10 -0.49 24.66
CA LYS A 112 -10.26 -0.10 25.80
C LYS A 112 -11.07 0.31 27.03
N ASN A 113 -12.35 0.65 26.88
CA ASN A 113 -13.30 0.86 27.99
C ASN A 113 -14.18 -0.37 28.24
N ILE A 114 -14.14 -1.37 27.36
CA ILE A 114 -14.41 -2.77 27.69
C ILE A 114 -13.17 -3.33 28.43
N THR A 115 -11.95 -2.81 28.16
CA THR A 115 -10.80 -2.87 29.09
C THR A 115 -10.73 -1.68 30.08
N SER A 116 -11.86 -1.02 30.35
CA SER A 116 -12.03 -0.09 31.49
C SER A 116 -13.40 -0.30 32.14
N GLY A 117 -13.91 -1.53 32.04
CA GLY A 117 -14.85 -2.12 32.97
C GLY A 117 -14.24 -3.31 33.73
N GLU A 118 -12.96 -3.60 33.51
CA GLU A 118 -12.23 -4.68 34.15
C GLU A 118 -10.81 -4.17 34.39
N GLY A 119 -10.58 -3.59 35.56
CA GLY A 119 -9.28 -3.83 36.16
C GLY A 119 -9.06 -5.34 36.13
N THR A 120 -7.84 -5.79 35.83
CA THR A 120 -7.48 -7.22 35.93
C THR A 120 -8.07 -7.81 37.23
N GLN A 121 -8.40 -9.11 37.30
CA GLN A 121 -8.97 -9.70 38.54
C GLN A 121 -8.23 -9.24 39.82
N HIS A 122 -6.92 -9.02 39.67
CA HIS A 122 -6.05 -8.40 40.66
C HIS A 122 -6.45 -6.97 41.09
N GLU A 123 -6.74 -6.05 40.17
CA GLU A 123 -7.17 -4.69 40.46
C GLU A 123 -8.57 -4.63 41.11
N ILE A 124 -9.49 -5.51 40.69
CA ILE A 124 -10.82 -5.63 41.34
C ILE A 124 -10.65 -6.14 42.80
N LEU A 125 -9.78 -7.13 43.01
CA LEU A 125 -9.43 -7.62 44.34
C LEU A 125 -8.78 -6.53 45.20
N LEU A 126 -7.87 -5.73 44.63
CA LEU A 126 -7.24 -4.62 45.33
C LEU A 126 -8.25 -3.52 45.70
N GLU A 127 -9.20 -3.22 44.84
CA GLU A 127 -10.24 -2.23 45.15
C GLU A 127 -11.17 -2.71 46.27
N MET A 128 -11.59 -3.99 46.22
CA MET A 128 -12.40 -4.59 47.28
C MET A 128 -11.66 -4.65 48.61
N LEU A 129 -10.36 -4.99 48.59
CA LEU A 129 -9.52 -5.02 49.78
C LEU A 129 -9.36 -3.61 50.38
N ARG A 130 -9.12 -2.60 49.53
CA ARG A 130 -8.95 -1.21 49.97
C ARG A 130 -10.22 -0.67 50.62
N ARG A 131 -11.38 -0.89 49.99
CA ARG A 131 -12.69 -0.51 50.58
C ARG A 131 -12.94 -1.21 51.92
N GLY A 132 -12.53 -2.47 52.06
CA GLY A 132 -12.63 -3.20 53.33
C GLY A 132 -11.75 -2.62 54.44
N ILE A 133 -10.51 -2.25 54.11
CA ILE A 133 -9.56 -1.62 55.05
C ILE A 133 -10.04 -0.23 55.46
N ASP A 134 -10.50 0.58 54.52
CA ASP A 134 -10.98 1.94 54.80
C ASP A 134 -12.20 1.89 55.73
N LYS A 135 -13.14 0.97 55.47
CA LYS A 135 -14.29 0.77 56.35
C LYS A 135 -13.89 0.29 57.75
N MET A 136 -12.89 -0.58 57.86
CA MET A 136 -12.36 -0.99 59.16
C MET A 136 -11.69 0.15 59.91
N LYS A 137 -10.97 1.04 59.21
CA LYS A 137 -10.35 2.22 59.82
C LYS A 137 -11.40 3.21 60.33
N ASP A 138 -12.45 3.43 59.55
CA ASP A 138 -13.60 4.24 59.93
C ASP A 138 -14.30 3.65 61.17
N ASP A 139 -14.53 2.34 61.19
CA ASP A 139 -15.17 1.64 62.31
C ASP A 139 -14.29 1.60 63.58
N LEU A 140 -12.96 1.66 63.43
CA LEU A 140 -12.00 1.69 64.54
C LEU A 140 -11.59 3.11 64.97
N GLY A 141 -12.06 4.16 64.29
CA GLY A 141 -11.78 5.56 64.61
C GLY A 141 -10.29 5.93 64.51
N LEU A 142 -9.55 5.26 63.62
CA LEU A 142 -8.12 5.50 63.40
C LEU A 142 -7.95 6.27 62.08
N GLU A 143 -7.72 7.59 62.19
CA GLU A 143 -7.32 8.46 61.06
C GLU A 143 -5.93 8.11 60.51
#